data_AF-A0A060UYB7-F1
#
_entry.id   AF-A0A060UYB7-F1
#
_cell.length_a   1.000
_cell.length_b   1.000
_cell.length_c   1.000
_cell.angle_alpha   90.00
_cell.angle_beta   90.00
_cell.angle_gamma   90.00
#
_symmetry.space_group_name_H-M   'P 1'
#
loop_
_entity.id
_entity.type
_entity.pdbx_description
1 polymer ?
#
loop_
_entity_poly.entity_id
_entity_poly.type
_entity_poly.pdbx_seq_one_letter_code
_entity_poly.pdbx_strand_id
1 'polypeptide(L)'
;MPICSWNRELRGQTEFSAVWAYTPWLLNASAVEGTEIDTILTEDAVDLLATKLRTPLQIQLHLTLALEAGYQAGERPVSVEVVESVLSRQMDDLEPTLMRHGYHIKDLVEQFDARPAEIKAFLNNTLDPARATELRDKMLAVGLPI
;
A
#
# COMPACT_ATOMS: atom_id res chain seq x y z
N MET A 1 -4.40 -23.81 -15.57
CA MET A 1 -3.20 -22.98 -15.86
C MET A 1 -2.35 -22.93 -14.61
N PRO A 2 -1.02 -23.10 -14.72
CA PRO A 2 -0.15 -23.20 -13.56
C PRO A 2 0.03 -21.80 -12.97
N ILE A 3 -0.45 -21.63 -11.74
CA ILE A 3 -0.12 -20.48 -10.91
C ILE A 3 1.40 -20.53 -10.72
N CYS A 4 2.07 -19.42 -11.06
CA CYS A 4 3.52 -19.27 -11.08
C CYS A 4 4.21 -19.84 -9.83
N SER A 5 5.45 -20.31 -9.99
CA SER A 5 6.29 -21.05 -9.02
C SER A 5 6.65 -20.33 -7.71
N TRP A 6 5.92 -19.29 -7.34
CA TRP A 6 6.18 -18.33 -6.25
C TRP A 6 6.05 -18.88 -4.82
N ASN A 7 5.76 -20.17 -4.64
CA ASN A 7 5.02 -20.63 -3.46
C ASN A 7 5.71 -21.72 -2.63
N ARG A 8 7.02 -21.59 -2.35
CA ARG A 8 7.72 -22.53 -1.44
C ARG A 8 8.38 -21.87 -0.21
N GLU A 9 8.91 -20.66 -0.31
CA GLU A 9 9.69 -20.06 0.80
C GLU A 9 8.82 -19.32 1.84
N LEU A 10 7.66 -18.77 1.45
CA LEU A 10 6.89 -17.83 2.29
C LEU A 10 5.69 -18.45 3.04
N ARG A 11 5.50 -19.77 3.00
CA ARG A 11 4.37 -20.50 3.64
C ARG A 11 4.44 -20.60 5.18
N GLY A 12 5.13 -19.66 5.84
CA GLY A 12 5.27 -19.62 7.29
C GLY A 12 4.41 -18.58 8.02
N GLN A 13 3.79 -17.63 7.31
CA GLN A 13 3.08 -16.50 7.95
C GLN A 13 1.66 -16.36 7.39
N THR A 14 0.68 -16.85 8.14
CA THR A 14 -0.72 -17.00 7.71
C THR A 14 -1.51 -15.69 7.56
N GLU A 15 -0.99 -14.55 8.01
CA GLU A 15 -1.63 -13.23 7.80
C GLU A 15 -1.23 -12.54 6.48
N PHE A 16 -0.13 -12.97 5.85
CA PHE A 16 0.38 -12.37 4.59
C PHE A 16 -0.29 -12.92 3.32
N SER A 17 -1.11 -13.98 3.42
CA SER A 17 -1.58 -14.75 2.27
C SER A 17 -2.59 -14.03 1.37
N ALA A 18 -3.44 -13.15 1.90
CA ALA A 18 -4.53 -12.55 1.12
C ALA A 18 -4.05 -11.33 0.32
N VAL A 19 -3.25 -10.46 0.93
CA VAL A 19 -2.73 -9.22 0.34
C VAL A 19 -1.79 -9.54 -0.82
N TRP A 20 -0.87 -10.49 -0.63
CA TRP A 20 0.09 -10.90 -1.66
C TRP A 20 -0.56 -11.56 -2.86
N ALA A 21 -1.67 -12.29 -2.64
CA ALA A 21 -2.47 -12.86 -3.73
C ALA A 21 -3.37 -11.82 -4.41
N TYR A 22 -3.74 -10.74 -3.70
CA TYR A 22 -4.70 -9.76 -4.17
C TYR A 22 -4.16 -8.89 -5.31
N THR A 23 -2.92 -8.40 -5.22
CA THR A 23 -2.32 -7.56 -6.27
C THR A 23 -2.28 -8.26 -7.64
N PRO A 24 -1.71 -9.47 -7.79
CA PRO A 24 -1.71 -10.17 -9.08
C PRO A 24 -3.12 -10.60 -9.52
N TRP A 25 -4.00 -10.98 -8.58
CA TRP A 25 -5.40 -11.27 -8.90
C TRP A 25 -6.13 -10.04 -9.48
N LEU A 26 -5.96 -8.88 -8.85
CA LEU A 26 -6.60 -7.63 -9.27
C LEU A 26 -6.13 -7.24 -10.67
N LEU A 27 -4.84 -7.36 -10.94
CA LEU A 27 -4.26 -7.07 -12.26
C LEU A 27 -4.85 -8.00 -13.34
N ASN A 28 -4.89 -9.30 -13.08
CA ASN A 28 -5.46 -10.26 -14.02
C ASN A 28 -6.98 -10.07 -14.21
N ALA A 29 -7.70 -9.68 -13.16
CA ALA A 29 -9.14 -9.38 -13.24
C ALA A 29 -9.44 -8.08 -14.00
N SER A 30 -8.49 -7.14 -14.01
CA SER A 30 -8.64 -5.82 -14.65
C SER A 30 -8.11 -5.78 -16.08
N ALA A 31 -7.17 -6.66 -16.43
CA ALA A 31 -6.53 -6.69 -17.73
C ALA A 31 -7.39 -7.39 -18.79
N VAL A 32 -7.10 -7.08 -20.06
CA VAL A 32 -7.68 -7.84 -21.19
C VAL A 32 -7.18 -9.28 -21.12
N GLU A 33 -8.05 -10.24 -21.41
CA GLU A 33 -7.72 -11.66 -21.41
C GLU A 33 -6.44 -11.95 -22.24
N GLY A 34 -5.51 -12.71 -21.66
CA GLY A 34 -4.21 -13.02 -22.28
C GLY A 34 -3.13 -11.95 -22.10
N THR A 35 -3.38 -10.89 -21.33
CA THR A 35 -2.34 -9.92 -20.95
C THR A 35 -1.50 -10.48 -19.81
N GLU A 36 -0.19 -10.61 -20.02
CA GLU A 36 0.74 -11.01 -18.97
C GLU A 36 1.02 -9.83 -18.02
N ILE A 37 1.07 -10.12 -16.71
CA ILE A 37 1.23 -9.08 -15.65
C ILE A 37 2.57 -8.34 -15.79
N ASP A 38 3.63 -9.06 -16.20
CA ASP A 38 4.98 -8.52 -16.42
C ASP A 38 5.04 -7.46 -17.53
N THR A 39 4.01 -7.39 -18.40
CA THR A 39 3.85 -6.33 -19.42
C THR A 39 3.16 -5.08 -18.90
N ILE A 40 2.62 -5.12 -17.68
CA ILE A 40 1.91 -4.02 -17.01
C ILE A 40 2.80 -3.43 -15.91
N LEU A 41 3.34 -4.28 -15.01
CA LEU A 41 4.26 -3.89 -13.94
C LEU A 41 5.44 -4.85 -13.90
N THR A 42 6.61 -4.35 -13.51
CA THR A 42 7.73 -5.22 -13.21
C THR A 42 7.44 -6.08 -11.98
N GLU A 43 8.10 -7.22 -11.88
CA GLU A 43 8.00 -8.13 -10.74
C GLU A 43 8.31 -7.42 -9.41
N ASP A 44 9.43 -6.68 -9.37
CA ASP A 44 9.85 -5.91 -8.20
C ASP A 44 8.83 -4.83 -7.80
N ALA A 45 8.11 -4.26 -8.75
CA ALA A 45 7.06 -3.28 -8.49
C ALA A 45 5.82 -3.93 -7.82
N VAL A 46 5.44 -5.13 -8.26
CA VAL A 46 4.35 -5.91 -7.65
C VAL A 46 4.72 -6.29 -6.22
N ASP A 47 5.95 -6.77 -6.01
CA ASP A 47 6.47 -7.15 -4.71
C ASP A 47 6.52 -5.95 -3.75
N LEU A 48 6.93 -4.78 -4.23
CA LEU A 48 6.94 -3.56 -3.44
C LEU A 48 5.53 -3.16 -3.00
N LEU A 49 4.55 -3.17 -3.91
CA LEU A 49 3.15 -2.87 -3.59
C LEU A 49 2.59 -3.85 -2.56
N ALA A 50 2.79 -5.15 -2.76
CA ALA A 50 2.31 -6.19 -1.86
C ALA A 50 3.02 -6.17 -0.49
N THR A 51 4.25 -5.68 -0.43
CA THR A 51 5.01 -5.50 0.83
C THR A 51 4.56 -4.28 1.61
N LYS A 52 4.36 -3.14 0.91
CA LYS A 52 4.12 -1.84 1.54
C LYS A 52 2.66 -1.59 1.89
N LEU A 53 1.74 -2.21 1.14
CA LEU A 53 0.30 -1.97 1.28
C LEU A 53 -0.36 -3.13 1.99
N ARG A 54 -1.27 -2.82 2.90
CA ARG A 54 -1.87 -3.80 3.82
C ARG A 54 -3.33 -4.09 3.52
N THR A 55 -4.02 -3.17 2.84
CA THR A 55 -5.46 -3.27 2.59
C THR A 55 -5.78 -3.33 1.09
N PRO A 56 -6.85 -4.04 0.69
CA PRO A 56 -7.29 -4.06 -0.71
C PRO A 56 -7.54 -2.66 -1.29
N LEU A 57 -8.08 -1.75 -0.47
CA LEU A 57 -8.35 -0.37 -0.88
C LEU A 57 -7.05 0.41 -1.13
N GLN A 58 -6.05 0.26 -0.25
CA GLN A 58 -4.73 0.85 -0.48
C GLN A 58 -4.10 0.31 -1.76
N ILE A 59 -4.17 -1.00 -2.00
CA ILE A 59 -3.64 -1.60 -3.23
C ILE A 59 -4.30 -1.00 -4.46
N GLN A 60 -5.63 -0.89 -4.48
CA GLN A 60 -6.35 -0.29 -5.60
C GLN A 60 -5.92 1.16 -5.85
N LEU A 61 -5.92 2.00 -4.80
CA LEU A 61 -5.56 3.40 -4.92
C LEU A 61 -4.14 3.59 -5.47
N HIS A 62 -3.14 2.97 -4.85
CA HIS A 62 -1.74 3.17 -5.24
C HIS A 62 -1.43 2.50 -6.57
N LEU A 63 -2.11 1.39 -6.91
CA LEU A 63 -1.99 0.79 -8.24
C LEU A 63 -2.50 1.74 -9.32
N THR A 64 -3.66 2.38 -9.12
CA THR A 64 -4.17 3.38 -10.06
C THR A 64 -3.19 4.53 -10.22
N LEU A 65 -2.68 5.09 -9.13
CA LEU A 65 -1.69 6.18 -9.16
C LEU A 65 -0.39 5.77 -9.86
N ALA A 66 0.10 4.54 -9.62
CA ALA A 66 1.29 4.01 -10.28
C ALA A 66 1.10 3.84 -11.79
N LEU A 67 -0.07 3.34 -12.23
CA LEU A 67 -0.40 3.20 -13.64
C LEU A 67 -0.53 4.57 -14.33
N GLU A 68 -1.15 5.54 -13.66
CA GLU A 68 -1.24 6.92 -14.16
C GLU A 68 0.15 7.54 -14.28
N ALA A 69 1.00 7.40 -13.26
CA ALA A 69 2.37 7.92 -13.28
C ALA A 69 3.20 7.26 -14.39
N GLY A 70 3.12 5.93 -14.54
CA GLY A 70 3.81 5.21 -15.61
C GLY A 70 3.33 5.63 -17.00
N TYR A 71 2.02 5.83 -17.17
CA TYR A 71 1.47 6.37 -18.42
C TYR A 71 2.00 7.78 -18.72
N GLN A 72 2.05 8.68 -17.74
CA GLN A 72 2.61 10.03 -17.93
C GLN A 72 4.12 10.01 -18.23
N ALA A 73 4.85 9.04 -17.68
CA ALA A 73 6.27 8.83 -17.95
C ALA A 73 6.54 8.14 -19.30
N GLY A 74 5.50 7.57 -19.95
CA GLY A 74 5.66 6.75 -21.14
C GLY A 74 6.32 5.40 -20.87
N GLU A 75 6.28 4.91 -19.63
CA GLU A 75 6.89 3.65 -19.20
C GLU A 75 5.89 2.50 -19.27
N ARG A 76 6.30 1.41 -19.94
CA ARG A 76 5.58 0.13 -19.94
C ARG A 76 6.59 -1.02 -20.10
N PRO A 77 6.72 -1.94 -19.11
CA PRO A 77 5.95 -2.03 -17.86
C PRO A 77 6.29 -0.90 -16.86
N VAL A 78 5.37 -0.64 -15.92
CA VAL A 78 5.61 0.29 -14.81
C VAL A 78 6.69 -0.27 -13.91
N SER A 79 7.74 0.52 -13.72
CA SER A 79 8.96 0.18 -12.98
C SER A 79 8.78 0.32 -11.47
N VAL A 80 9.69 -0.26 -10.70
CA VAL A 80 9.69 -0.16 -9.23
C VAL A 80 9.96 1.29 -8.81
N GLU A 81 10.78 2.02 -9.57
CA GLU A 81 11.11 3.43 -9.36
C GLU A 81 9.87 4.32 -9.48
N VAL A 82 9.01 4.08 -10.47
CA VAL A 82 7.73 4.79 -10.60
C VAL A 82 6.83 4.51 -9.41
N VAL A 83 6.72 3.24 -8.98
CA VAL A 83 5.93 2.87 -7.80
C VAL A 83 6.49 3.52 -6.53
N GLU A 84 7.80 3.49 -6.31
CA GLU A 84 8.45 4.13 -5.17
C GLU A 84 8.17 5.63 -5.13
N SER A 85 8.19 6.31 -6.29
CA SER A 85 7.88 7.73 -6.37
C SER A 85 6.45 8.05 -5.93
N VAL A 86 5.49 7.22 -6.31
CA VAL A 86 4.08 7.35 -5.95
C VAL A 86 3.87 7.10 -4.46
N LEU A 87 4.45 6.01 -3.95
CA LEU A 87 4.36 5.68 -2.52
C LEU A 87 4.98 6.77 -1.65
N SER A 88 6.17 7.27 -2.03
CA SER A 88 6.88 8.31 -1.27
C SER A 88 6.08 9.61 -1.22
N ARG A 89 5.54 10.05 -2.36
CA ARG A 89 4.73 11.28 -2.43
C ARG A 89 3.48 11.20 -1.55
N GLN A 90 2.78 10.07 -1.58
CA GLN A 90 1.57 9.91 -0.76
C GLN A 90 1.90 9.84 0.74
N MET A 91 3.04 9.26 1.11
CA MET A 91 3.53 9.29 2.49
C MET A 91 3.83 10.73 2.94
N ASP A 92 4.48 11.53 2.10
CA ASP A 92 4.74 12.95 2.38
C ASP A 92 3.44 13.77 2.50
N ASP A 93 2.41 13.43 1.72
CA ASP A 93 1.13 14.16 1.68
C ASP A 93 0.11 13.70 2.74
N LEU A 94 0.36 12.59 3.47
CA LEU A 94 -0.56 12.05 4.47
C LEU A 94 -0.71 12.96 5.70
N GLU A 95 0.41 13.45 6.25
CA GLU A 95 0.40 14.40 7.38
C GLU A 95 -0.31 15.72 7.02
N PRO A 96 0.01 16.39 5.90
CA PRO A 96 -0.71 17.57 5.43
C PRO A 96 -2.22 17.33 5.22
N THR A 97 -2.58 16.18 4.68
CA THR A 97 -3.98 15.83 4.42
C THR A 97 -4.77 15.70 5.72
N LEU A 98 -4.23 14.97 6.71
CA LEU A 98 -4.86 14.83 8.02
C LEU A 98 -4.98 16.17 8.75
N MET A 99 -3.95 17.02 8.70
CA MET A 99 -4.01 18.37 9.27
C MET A 99 -5.10 19.22 8.62
N ARG A 100 -5.29 19.14 7.30
CA ARG A 100 -6.37 19.86 6.59
C ARG A 100 -7.76 19.36 6.99
N HIS A 101 -7.89 18.09 7.36
CA HIS A 101 -9.12 17.52 7.90
C HIS A 101 -9.33 17.78 9.40
N GLY A 102 -8.45 18.56 10.03
CA GLY A 102 -8.54 18.93 11.44
C GLY A 102 -7.98 17.87 12.40
N TYR A 103 -7.30 16.84 11.88
CA TYR A 103 -6.61 15.84 12.70
C TYR A 103 -5.16 16.27 12.93
N HIS A 104 -4.92 17.06 13.97
CA HIS A 104 -3.54 17.40 14.35
C HIS A 104 -2.90 16.25 15.13
N ILE A 105 -1.57 16.19 15.12
CA ILE A 105 -0.81 15.16 15.84
C ILE A 105 -1.19 15.10 17.33
N LYS A 106 -1.48 16.24 17.96
CA LYS A 106 -1.90 16.29 19.37
C LYS A 106 -3.25 15.60 19.58
N ASP A 107 -4.22 15.84 18.70
CA ASP A 107 -5.55 15.24 18.78
C ASP A 107 -5.46 13.73 18.54
N LEU A 108 -4.62 13.29 17.60
CA LEU A 108 -4.36 11.87 17.34
C LEU A 108 -3.69 11.19 18.55
N VAL A 109 -2.75 11.87 19.20
CA VAL A 109 -2.07 11.37 20.42
C VAL A 109 -3.07 11.18 21.56
N GLU A 110 -3.94 12.17 21.79
CA GLU A 110 -4.95 12.13 22.86
C GLU A 110 -6.08 11.14 22.56
N GLN A 111 -6.54 11.06 21.31
CA GLN A 111 -7.67 10.21 20.92
C GLN A 111 -7.29 8.72 20.83
N PHE A 112 -6.06 8.40 20.44
CA PHE A 112 -5.62 7.02 20.21
C PHE A 112 -4.70 6.45 21.29
N ASP A 113 -4.41 7.22 22.34
CA ASP A 113 -3.48 6.87 23.43
C ASP A 113 -2.13 6.36 22.87
N ALA A 114 -1.55 7.17 21.98
CA ALA A 114 -0.32 6.85 21.26
C ALA A 114 0.70 7.96 21.46
N ARG A 115 2.00 7.61 21.50
CA ARG A 115 3.04 8.63 21.64
C ARG A 115 3.14 9.48 20.36
N PRO A 116 3.51 10.77 20.45
CA PRO A 116 3.70 11.61 19.26
C PRO A 116 4.71 11.02 18.25
N ALA A 117 5.73 10.32 18.76
CA ALA A 117 6.69 9.60 17.92
C ALA A 117 6.06 8.41 17.18
N GLU A 118 5.10 7.72 17.79
CA GLU A 118 4.38 6.60 17.17
C GLU A 118 3.40 7.09 16.09
N ILE A 119 2.69 8.19 16.33
CA ILE A 119 1.84 8.82 15.31
C ILE A 119 2.71 9.24 14.11
N LYS A 120 3.84 9.92 14.34
CA LYS A 120 4.76 10.28 13.25
C LYS A 120 5.32 9.07 12.51
N ALA A 121 5.70 8.02 13.24
CA ALA A 121 6.16 6.78 12.62
C ALA A 121 5.05 6.09 11.81
N PHE A 122 3.80 6.16 12.26
CA PHE A 122 2.63 5.64 11.53
C PHE A 122 2.40 6.42 10.24
N LEU A 123 2.41 7.76 10.30
CA LEU A 123 2.26 8.62 9.12
C LEU A 123 3.38 8.39 8.10
N ASN A 124 4.59 8.10 8.59
CA ASN A 124 5.75 7.78 7.76
C ASN A 124 5.88 6.29 7.43
N ASN A 125 4.90 5.44 7.76
CA ASN A 125 4.93 3.99 7.55
C ASN A 125 6.21 3.29 8.08
N THR A 126 6.83 3.86 9.11
CA THR A 126 8.04 3.35 9.81
C THR A 126 7.71 2.75 11.17
N LEU A 127 6.44 2.77 11.58
CA LEU A 127 5.98 2.13 12.80
C LEU A 127 6.03 0.61 12.67
N ASP A 128 6.26 -0.06 13.80
CA ASP A 128 6.19 -1.51 13.89
C ASP A 128 4.87 -2.05 13.30
N PRO A 129 4.91 -3.11 12.47
CA PRO A 129 3.75 -3.60 11.74
C PRO A 129 2.58 -4.03 12.63
N ALA A 130 2.83 -4.62 13.80
CA ALA A 130 1.77 -5.01 14.72
C ALA A 130 1.14 -3.78 15.38
N ARG A 131 1.97 -2.84 15.81
CA ARG A 131 1.51 -1.59 16.44
C ARG A 131 0.77 -0.68 15.45
N ALA A 132 1.18 -0.66 14.19
CA ALA A 132 0.52 0.09 13.13
C ALA A 132 -0.88 -0.43 12.84
N THR A 133 -1.09 -1.76 12.86
CA THR A 133 -2.41 -2.38 12.69
C THR A 133 -3.34 -2.00 13.85
N GLU A 134 -2.88 -2.11 15.10
CA GLU A 134 -3.67 -1.69 16.27
C GLU A 134 -4.11 -0.23 16.19
N LEU A 135 -3.19 0.66 15.80
CA LEU A 135 -3.47 2.08 15.69
C LEU A 135 -4.44 2.36 14.54
N ARG A 136 -4.28 1.68 13.41
CA ARG A 136 -5.15 1.78 12.24
C ARG A 136 -6.57 1.31 12.54
N ASP A 137 -6.73 0.18 13.22
CA ASP A 137 -8.04 -0.36 13.57
C ASP A 137 -8.81 0.60 14.47
N LYS A 138 -8.12 1.21 15.43
CA LYS A 138 -8.70 2.28 16.25
C LYS A 138 -9.10 3.48 15.39
N MET A 139 -8.25 3.93 14.47
CA MET A 139 -8.54 5.08 13.59
C MET A 139 -9.70 4.82 12.60
N LEU A 140 -9.81 3.60 12.07
CA LEU A 140 -10.94 3.18 11.23
C LEU A 140 -12.23 3.12 12.04
N ALA A 141 -12.19 2.68 13.30
CA ALA A 141 -13.35 2.63 14.17
C ALA A 141 -13.96 4.02 14.47
N VAL A 142 -13.16 5.09 14.39
CA VAL A 142 -13.64 6.49 14.50
C VAL A 142 -13.88 7.16 13.15
N GLY A 143 -13.75 6.42 12.04
CA GLY A 143 -14.13 6.89 10.70
C GLY A 143 -13.12 7.82 10.04
N LEU A 144 -11.84 7.74 10.40
CA LEU A 144 -10.80 8.43 9.64
C LEU A 144 -10.69 7.84 8.22
N PRO A 145 -10.61 8.69 7.18
CA PRO A 145 -10.28 8.23 5.84
C PRO A 145 -8.76 7.98 5.75
N ILE A 146 -8.34 6.75 6.04
CA ILE A 146 -6.92 6.29 6.04
C ILE A 146 -6.71 4.99 5.28
#